data_AF-A0A952IZU7-F1
#
_entry.id   AF-A0A952IZU7-F1
#
_cell.length_a   1.000
_cell.length_b   1.000
_cell.length_c   1.000
_cell.angle_alpha   90.00
_cell.angle_beta   90.00
_cell.angle_gamma   90.00
#
_symmetry.space_group_name_H-M   'P 1'
#
loop_
_entity.id
_entity.type
_entity.pdbx_description
1 polymer ?
#
loop_
_entity_poly.entity_id
_entity_poly.type
_entity_poly.pdbx_seq_one_letter_code
_entity_poly.pdbx_strand_id
1 'polypeptide(L)' 'RRLTGVLDKHLASSEYLGSELSIADFAIWPWTSRFDYQGIDLNDYPNVKRWYLQLAERPAFIRGYAEPKDVGAIPVP' A
#
# COMPACT_ATOMS: atom_id res chain seq x y z
N ARG A 1 -13.11 -0.63 -3.29
CA ARG A 1 -13.49 0.58 -4.08
C ARG A 1 -13.69 1.83 -3.24
N ARG A 2 -14.68 1.96 -2.34
CA ARG A 2 -14.86 3.18 -1.52
C ARG A 2 -13.62 3.57 -0.70
N LEU A 3 -13.06 2.63 0.07
CA LEU A 3 -11.89 2.91 0.93
C LEU A 3 -10.65 3.30 0.12
N THR A 4 -10.37 2.58 -0.97
CA THR A 4 -9.27 2.88 -1.90
C THR A 4 -9.42 4.26 -2.53
N GLY A 5 -10.64 4.68 -2.88
CA GLY A 5 -10.89 6.04 -3.37
C GLY A 5 -10.66 7.13 -2.32
N VAL A 6 -10.97 6.87 -1.05
CA VAL A 6 -10.64 7.81 0.06
C VAL A 6 -9.12 7.90 0.23
N LEU A 7 -8.44 6.77 0.19
CA LEU A 7 -6.99 6.68 0.28
C LEU A 7 -6.30 7.43 -0.86
N ASP A 8 -6.77 7.23 -2.10
CA ASP A 8 -6.25 7.91 -3.29
C ASP A 8 -6.42 9.43 -3.19
N LYS A 9 -7.58 9.90 -2.75
CA LYS A 9 -7.85 11.33 -2.56
C LYS A 9 -6.92 11.96 -1.51
N HIS A 10 -6.62 11.26 -0.42
CA HIS A 10 -5.67 11.74 0.59
C HIS A 10 -4.24 11.80 0.04
N LEU A 11 -3.81 10.72 -0.61
CA LEU A 11 -2.47 10.59 -1.19
C LEU A 11 -2.24 11.47 -2.43
N ALA A 12 -3.30 12.07 -2.98
CA ALA A 12 -3.18 13.09 -4.03
C ALA A 12 -2.45 14.35 -3.54
N SER A 13 -2.58 14.71 -2.26
CA SER A 13 -1.93 15.88 -1.65
C SER A 13 -0.83 15.54 -0.67
N SER A 14 -0.59 14.25 -0.40
CA SER A 14 0.32 13.79 0.65
C SER A 14 1.18 12.63 0.15
N GLU A 15 2.46 12.61 0.52
CA GLU A 15 3.36 11.50 0.17
C GLU A 15 3.02 10.22 0.95
N TYR A 16 2.72 10.38 2.25
CA TYR A 16 2.35 9.32 3.19
C TYR A 16 0.97 9.59 3.80
N LEU A 17 0.50 8.68 4.64
CA LEU A 17 -0.77 8.87 5.37
C LEU A 17 -0.66 9.90 6.49
N GLY A 18 0.52 10.04 7.09
CA GLY A 18 0.86 11.14 8.00
C GLY A 18 1.54 12.30 7.28
N SER A 19 2.02 13.28 8.06
CA SER A 19 2.94 14.31 7.56
C SER A 19 4.28 13.72 7.12
N GLU A 20 4.67 12.61 7.73
CA GLU A 20 5.83 11.79 7.41
C GLU A 20 5.40 10.31 7.43
N LEU A 21 6.29 9.40 7.00
CA LEU A 21 6.07 7.97 7.15
C LEU A 21 5.74 7.64 8.61
N SER A 22 4.61 6.98 8.82
CA SER A 22 4.10 6.75 10.17
C SER A 22 3.52 5.35 10.34
N ILE A 23 3.13 5.03 11.58
CA ILE A 23 2.42 3.78 11.89
C ILE A 23 1.15 3.58 11.04
N ALA A 24 0.52 4.67 10.56
CA ALA A 24 -0.63 4.57 9.67
C ALA A 24 -0.28 3.85 8.36
N ASP A 25 0.89 4.14 7.78
CA ASP A 25 1.35 3.50 6.54
C ASP A 25 1.61 2.00 6.77
N PHE A 26 2.30 1.66 7.85
CA PHE A 26 2.56 0.26 8.22
C PHE A 26 1.27 -0.52 8.52
N ALA A 27 0.26 0.12 9.10
CA ALA A 27 -1.02 -0.53 9.41
C ALA A 27 -1.89 -0.77 8.16
N ILE A 28 -1.84 0.15 7.18
CA ILE A 28 -2.75 0.12 6.02
C ILE A 28 -2.13 -0.60 4.81
N TRP A 29 -0.81 -0.53 4.65
CA TRP A 29 -0.13 -1.10 3.48
C TRP A 29 -0.31 -2.63 3.33
N PRO A 30 -0.23 -3.46 4.40
CA PRO A 30 -0.45 -4.91 4.29
C PRO A 30 -1.87 -5.29 3.86
N TRP A 31 -2.85 -4.44 4.11
CA TRP A 31 -4.21 -4.65 3.61
C TRP A 31 -4.35 -4.21 2.16
N THR A 32 -3.60 -3.17 1.77
CA THR A 32 -3.57 -2.68 0.38
C THR A 32 -2.84 -3.64 -0.55
N SER A 33 -1.81 -4.35 -0.07
CA SER A 33 -1.09 -5.38 -0.86
C SER A 33 -1.96 -6.58 -1.26
N ARG A 34 -3.18 -6.68 -0.72
CA ARG A 34 -4.16 -7.72 -1.09
C ARG A 34 -5.17 -7.21 -2.12
N PHE A 35 -4.80 -6.23 -2.94
CA PHE A 35 -5.68 -5.58 -3.93
C PHE A 35 -6.30 -6.59 -4.91
N ASP A 36 -5.53 -7.59 -5.37
CA ASP A 36 -6.02 -8.66 -6.25
C ASP A 36 -7.15 -9.46 -5.61
N TYR A 37 -6.95 -9.88 -4.35
CA TYR A 37 -7.97 -10.61 -3.58
C TYR A 37 -9.24 -9.78 -3.37
N GLN A 38 -9.11 -8.46 -3.31
CA GLN A 38 -10.22 -7.52 -3.15
C GLN A 38 -10.90 -7.15 -4.48
N GLY A 39 -10.40 -7.65 -5.62
CA GLY A 39 -10.89 -7.27 -6.95
C GLY A 39 -10.68 -5.77 -7.26
N ILE A 40 -9.57 -5.22 -6.79
CA ILE A 40 -9.18 -3.81 -6.97
C ILE A 40 -8.01 -3.76 -7.93
N ASP A 41 -8.18 -3.04 -9.04
CA ASP A 41 -7.08 -2.67 -9.92
C ASP A 41 -6.45 -1.38 -9.38
N LEU A 42 -5.18 -1.43 -8.95
CA LEU A 42 -4.49 -0.24 -8.47
C LEU A 42 -4.15 0.74 -9.60
N ASN A 43 -4.25 0.34 -10.87
CA ASN A 43 -4.12 1.26 -12.01
C ASN A 43 -5.25 2.30 -12.06
N ASP A 44 -6.40 2.02 -11.44
CA ASP A 44 -7.50 2.98 -11.28
C ASP A 44 -7.24 4.03 -10.18
N TYR A 45 -6.20 3.85 -9.36
CA TYR A 45 -5.88 4.66 -8.17
C TYR A 45 -4.40 5.08 -8.19
N PRO A 46 -4.02 6.06 -9.03
CA PRO A 46 -2.62 6.38 -9.30
C PRO A 46 -1.84 6.84 -8.05
N ASN A 47 -2.49 7.53 -7.11
CA ASN A 47 -1.82 8.00 -5.90
C ASN A 47 -1.61 6.86 -4.91
N VAL A 48 -2.58 5.94 -4.80
CA VAL A 48 -2.40 4.69 -4.04
C VAL A 48 -1.31 3.84 -4.68
N LYS A 49 -1.29 3.68 -6.00
CA LYS A 49 -0.26 2.90 -6.71
C LYS A 49 1.14 3.47 -6.46
N ARG A 50 1.31 4.79 -6.56
CA ARG A 50 2.59 5.48 -6.25
C ARG A 50 3.07 5.17 -4.83
N TRP A 51 2.22 5.43 -3.84
CA TRP A 51 2.51 5.18 -2.43
C TRP A 51 2.81 3.70 -2.16
N TYR A 52 2.02 2.81 -2.77
CA TYR A 52 2.18 1.37 -2.62
C TYR A 52 3.56 0.89 -3.11
N LEU A 53 3.93 1.25 -4.33
CA LEU A 53 5.21 0.85 -4.95
C LEU A 53 6.40 1.47 -4.20
N GLN A 54 6.33 2.75 -3.84
CA GLN A 54 7.37 3.42 -3.08
C GLN A 54 7.65 2.71 -1.74
N LEU A 55 6.61 2.24 -1.05
CA LEU A 55 6.77 1.49 0.19
C LEU A 55 7.20 0.04 -0.04
N ALA A 56 6.73 -0.60 -1.12
CA ALA A 56 7.10 -1.97 -1.49
C ALA A 56 8.61 -2.15 -1.67
N GLU A 57 9.31 -1.12 -2.16
CA GLU A 57 10.76 -1.12 -2.37
C GLU A 57 11.58 -1.03 -1.07
N ARG A 58 10.95 -0.66 0.05
CA ARG A 58 11.67 -0.41 1.30
C ARG A 58 11.99 -1.72 2.02
N PRO A 59 13.24 -1.92 2.51
CA PRO A 59 13.61 -3.14 3.22
C PRO A 59 12.72 -3.50 4.43
N ALA A 60 12.16 -2.50 5.13
CA ALA A 60 11.27 -2.74 6.26
C ALA A 60 9.93 -3.35 5.85
N PHE A 61 9.37 -2.95 4.70
CA PHE A 61 8.11 -3.48 4.19
C PHE A 61 8.29 -4.87 3.60
N ILE A 62 9.40 -5.12 2.91
CA ILE A 62 9.78 -6.46 2.44
C ILE A 62 9.86 -7.44 3.61
N ARG A 63 10.58 -7.08 4.67
CA ARG A 63 10.68 -7.93 5.88
C ARG A 63 9.33 -8.10 6.57
N GLY A 64 8.56 -7.02 6.71
CA GLY A 64 7.25 -7.08 7.37
C GLY A 64 6.23 -7.92 6.59
N TYR A 65 6.28 -7.93 5.27
CA TYR A 65 5.39 -8.73 4.42
C TYR A 65 5.68 -10.23 4.52
N ALA A 66 6.93 -10.62 4.76
CA ALA A 66 7.34 -12.02 4.90
C ALA A 66 6.94 -12.66 6.25
N GLU A 67 6.38 -11.90 7.19
CA GLU A 67 6.04 -12.35 8.55
C GLU A 67 4.52 -12.35 8.79
N PRO A 68 3.96 -13.29 9.59
CA PRO A 68 4.62 -14.39 10.31
C PRO A 68 4.84 -15.66 9.46
N LYS A 69 4.44 -15.62 8.19
CA LYS A 69 4.62 -16.73 7.24
C LYS A 69 5.07 -16.13 5.91
N ASP A 70 6.03 -16.78 5.28
CA ASP A 70 6.44 -16.42 3.91
C ASP A 70 5.25 -16.62 2.97
N VAL A 71 4.66 -15.50 2.53
CA VAL A 71 3.52 -15.45 1.60
C VAL A 71 3.96 -15.17 0.16
N GLY A 72 5.27 -15.25 -0.13
CA GLY A 72 5.84 -15.00 -1.43
C GLY A 72 6.22 -13.53 -1.66
N ALA A 73 6.46 -13.17 -2.92
CA ALA A 73 6.86 -11.82 -3.29
C ALA A 73 5.69 -10.83 -3.15
N ILE A 74 6.02 -9.57 -2.82
CA ILE A 74 5.05 -8.48 -2.80
C ILE A 74 4.42 -8.36 -4.21
N PRO A 75 3.07 -8.40 -4.33
CA PRO A 75 2.42 -8.33 -5.63
C PRO A 75 2.60 -6.95 -6.26
N VAL A 76 2.87 -6.91 -7.57
CA VAL A 76 3.09 -5.67 -8.32
C VAL A 76 1.87 -5.43 -9.24
N PRO A 77 1.26 -4.23 -9.23
CA PRO A 77 0.03 -3.94 -9.99
C PRO A 77 0.27 -3.37 -11.40
#